data_AF-A0A368FXK3-F1
#
_entry.id   AF-A0A368FXK3-F1
#
_cell.length_a   1.000
_cell.length_b   1.000
_cell.length_c   1.000
_cell.angle_alpha   90.00
_cell.angle_beta   90.00
_cell.angle_gamma   90.00
#
_symmetry.space_group_name_H-M   'P 1'
#
loop_
_entity.id
_entity.type
_entity.pdbx_description
1 polymer ?
#
loop_
_entity_poly.entity_id
_entity_poly.type
_entity_poly.pdbx_seq_one_letter_code
_entity_poly.pdbx_strand_id
1 'polypeptide(L)'
;MIADCLLRRTAEVNQTHLPVRNEYILFCAPSPVQKSVLGALCSHVTGEPLVMIDMMRKAANHPAILYKKLSRTVIENDRVDYSHLLAAFPKNYGSRPAALADSGKLSVFVEMMASFRQHGECAVVVSNYTKTLDMIASLCSSLGLCVMRLDGQTPITDRQALVTKFNSERDPENVFLLSTRAGGVGLNLIGASRLILFDSDWNPALDLQAMARIWRDGQTRACHIYRLITAGTIDEKILHRQVKKTGLTSIINLNDQSSKSTFLDEELEDIFTMKDTQCETHDLLGCQCDGSGLLPAEFEEEPEEEISSEASTVPPTHNKEDNTSDDGAGERSIKQDEELADDAQDEASLRFQVAFLVNSYLMSMGLIRDVQPHKWMHCII
;
A
#
# COMPACT_ATOMS: atom_id res chain seq x y z
N MET A 1 7.45 -27.99 24.92
CA MET A 1 8.09 -28.78 23.84
C MET A 1 8.61 -27.92 22.69
N ILE A 2 7.84 -27.03 22.03
CA ILE A 2 8.42 -26.11 21.01
C ILE A 2 9.18 -24.95 21.67
N ALA A 3 8.68 -24.40 22.78
CA ALA A 3 9.30 -23.28 23.48
C ALA A 3 10.72 -23.58 23.99
N ASP A 4 11.00 -24.82 24.39
CA ASP A 4 12.30 -25.24 24.93
C ASP A 4 13.42 -25.32 23.86
N CYS A 5 13.05 -25.34 22.57
CA CYS A 5 13.96 -25.42 21.42
C CYS A 5 13.93 -24.16 20.53
N LEU A 6 13.07 -23.17 20.83
CA LEU A 6 12.83 -22.01 19.97
C LEU A 6 13.29 -20.73 20.67
N LEU A 7 14.48 -20.25 20.30
CA LEU A 7 14.94 -18.91 20.69
C LEU A 7 14.48 -17.89 19.65
N ARG A 8 13.48 -17.06 20.01
CA ARG A 8 13.01 -15.95 19.19
C ARG A 8 13.38 -14.63 19.88
N ARG A 9 14.24 -13.84 19.24
CA ARG A 9 14.52 -12.45 19.65
C ARG A 9 13.76 -11.49 18.74
N THR A 10 13.08 -10.51 19.31
CA THR A 10 12.37 -9.48 18.58
C THR A 10 13.35 -8.47 17.98
N ALA A 11 12.92 -7.78 16.92
CA ALA A 11 13.71 -6.74 16.28
C ALA A 11 14.00 -5.53 17.20
N GLU A 12 13.32 -5.45 18.35
CA GLU A 12 13.52 -4.42 19.39
C GLU A 12 14.96 -4.41 19.92
N VAL A 13 15.61 -5.58 20.01
CA VAL A 13 17.03 -5.67 20.39
C VAL A 13 17.93 -5.00 19.36
N ASN A 14 17.50 -4.91 18.10
CA ASN A 14 18.28 -4.22 17.07
C ASN A 14 18.11 -2.69 17.16
N GLN A 15 17.01 -2.19 17.74
CA GLN A 15 16.76 -0.75 17.86
C GLN A 15 17.77 -0.06 18.79
N THR A 16 18.43 -0.80 19.69
CA THR A 16 19.46 -0.23 20.58
C THR A 16 20.78 0.05 19.87
N HIS A 17 21.01 -0.52 18.67
CA HIS A 17 22.30 -0.46 17.98
C HIS A 17 22.21 -0.06 16.51
N LEU A 18 21.03 -0.13 15.89
CA LEU A 18 20.81 0.32 14.52
C LEU A 18 20.24 1.73 14.46
N PRO A 19 20.52 2.49 13.37
CA PRO A 19 19.87 3.77 13.15
C PRO A 19 18.34 3.66 13.09
N VAL A 20 17.68 4.81 13.26
CA VAL A 20 16.22 4.93 13.18
C VAL A 20 15.72 4.36 11.84
N ARG A 21 14.61 3.63 11.92
CA ARG A 21 13.89 3.08 10.78
C ARG A 21 12.51 3.68 10.73
N ASN A 22 12.23 4.42 9.66
CA ASN A 22 10.93 4.98 9.36
C ASN A 22 10.27 4.14 8.28
N GLU A 23 9.01 3.80 8.47
CA GLU A 23 8.19 3.15 7.45
C GLU A 23 7.16 4.17 6.95
N TYR A 24 6.63 4.00 5.74
CA TYR A 24 5.62 4.87 5.15
C TYR A 24 4.74 4.04 4.23
N ILE A 25 3.43 4.30 4.23
CA ILE A 25 2.49 3.73 3.27
C ILE A 25 2.01 4.86 2.38
N LEU A 26 2.29 4.74 1.08
CA LEU A 26 1.94 5.72 0.07
C LEU A 26 0.77 5.18 -0.76
N PHE A 27 -0.41 5.74 -0.52
CA PHE A 27 -1.61 5.49 -1.31
C PHE A 27 -1.54 6.29 -2.61
N CYS A 28 -1.35 5.57 -3.72
CA CYS A 28 -1.23 6.12 -5.07
C CYS A 28 -2.60 6.02 -5.75
N ALA A 29 -3.14 7.11 -6.26
CA ALA A 29 -4.40 7.08 -6.99
C ALA A 29 -4.24 6.28 -8.30
N PRO A 30 -5.21 5.40 -8.63
CA PRO A 30 -5.16 4.67 -9.89
C PRO A 30 -5.41 5.61 -11.08
N SER A 31 -4.65 5.42 -12.15
CA SER A 31 -4.85 6.14 -13.41
C SER A 31 -6.23 5.84 -14.01
N PRO A 32 -6.75 6.68 -14.94
CA PRO A 32 -8.01 6.40 -15.62
C PRO A 32 -8.03 5.04 -16.34
N VAL A 33 -6.88 4.63 -16.90
CA VAL A 33 -6.73 3.32 -17.54
C VAL A 33 -6.77 2.19 -16.50
N GLN A 34 -6.13 2.37 -15.35
CA GLN A 34 -6.20 1.41 -14.24
C GLN A 34 -7.64 1.25 -13.73
N LYS A 35 -8.36 2.35 -13.50
CA LYS A 35 -9.77 2.33 -13.07
C LYS A 35 -10.65 1.57 -14.06
N SER A 36 -10.53 1.87 -15.36
CA SER A 36 -11.28 1.19 -16.43
C SER A 36 -11.02 -0.33 -16.45
N VAL A 37 -9.75 -0.73 -16.46
CA VAL A 37 -9.35 -2.14 -16.58
C VAL A 37 -9.67 -2.94 -15.32
N LEU A 38 -9.43 -2.38 -14.13
CA LEU A 38 -9.77 -3.02 -12.86
C LEU A 38 -11.27 -3.12 -12.68
N GLY A 39 -12.03 -2.07 -13.03
CA GLY A 39 -13.50 -2.12 -13.04
C GLY A 39 -14.02 -3.24 -13.93
N ALA A 40 -13.49 -3.38 -15.15
CA ALA A 40 -13.87 -4.47 -16.05
C ALA A 40 -13.52 -5.87 -15.50
N LEU A 41 -12.40 -6.02 -14.78
CA LEU A 41 -12.03 -7.27 -14.12
C LEU A 41 -13.00 -7.61 -12.97
N CYS A 42 -13.43 -6.63 -12.19
CA CYS A 42 -14.39 -6.81 -11.10
C CYS A 42 -15.81 -7.11 -11.61
N SER A 43 -16.25 -6.45 -12.68
CA SER A 43 -17.57 -6.71 -13.28
C SER A 43 -17.66 -8.06 -14.00
N HIS A 44 -16.53 -8.66 -14.36
CA HIS A 44 -16.50 -9.91 -15.10
C HIS A 44 -15.63 -10.94 -14.40
N VAL A 45 -16.15 -11.48 -13.29
CA VAL A 45 -15.56 -12.60 -12.57
C VAL A 45 -15.79 -13.90 -13.33
N THR A 46 -15.04 -14.08 -14.42
CA THR A 46 -15.06 -15.29 -15.23
C THR A 46 -13.72 -16.00 -15.14
N GLY A 47 -13.69 -17.12 -14.42
CA GLY A 47 -12.53 -18.00 -14.35
C GLY A 47 -12.10 -18.33 -12.92
N GLU A 48 -10.89 -18.87 -12.80
CA GLU A 48 -10.32 -19.26 -11.51
C GLU A 48 -9.92 -18.01 -10.69
N PRO A 49 -10.36 -17.86 -9.42
CA PRO A 49 -10.11 -16.67 -8.60
C PRO A 49 -8.64 -16.26 -8.51
N LEU A 50 -7.73 -17.24 -8.44
CA LEU A 50 -6.29 -16.98 -8.36
C LEU A 50 -5.74 -16.32 -9.64
N VAL A 51 -6.27 -16.69 -10.81
CA VAL A 51 -5.88 -16.10 -12.09
C VAL A 51 -6.34 -14.64 -12.15
N MET A 52 -7.55 -14.37 -11.66
CA MET A 52 -8.09 -13.02 -11.60
C MET A 52 -7.33 -12.13 -10.63
N ILE A 53 -7.02 -12.62 -9.43
CA ILE A 53 -6.18 -11.91 -8.46
C ILE A 53 -4.82 -11.56 -9.08
N ASP A 54 -4.20 -12.49 -9.81
CA ASP A 54 -2.95 -12.22 -10.53
C ASP A 54 -3.12 -11.14 -11.62
N MET A 55 -4.25 -11.13 -12.35
CA MET A 55 -4.55 -10.08 -13.34
C MET A 55 -4.75 -8.72 -12.67
N MET A 56 -5.51 -8.65 -11.57
CA MET A 56 -5.76 -7.43 -10.80
C MET A 56 -4.45 -6.85 -10.25
N ARG A 57 -3.59 -7.69 -9.64
CA ARG A 57 -2.26 -7.26 -9.15
C ARG A 57 -1.37 -6.72 -10.28
N LYS A 58 -1.43 -7.34 -11.48
CA LYS A 58 -0.70 -6.84 -12.65
C LYS A 58 -1.22 -5.49 -13.12
N ALA A 59 -2.53 -5.31 -13.19
CA ALA A 59 -3.15 -4.04 -13.57
C ALA A 59 -2.89 -2.93 -12.53
N ALA A 60 -2.95 -3.26 -11.24
CA ALA A 60 -2.64 -2.34 -10.13
C ALA A 60 -1.18 -1.85 -10.16
N ASN A 61 -0.24 -2.71 -10.57
CA ASN A 61 1.15 -2.29 -10.82
C ASN A 61 1.28 -1.45 -12.09
N HIS A 62 0.85 -1.98 -13.24
CA HIS A 62 0.79 -1.23 -14.49
C HIS A 62 -0.08 -1.94 -15.54
N PRO A 63 -1.06 -1.28 -16.19
CA PRO A 63 -1.98 -1.94 -17.13
C PRO A 63 -1.28 -2.60 -18.33
N ALA A 64 -0.14 -2.06 -18.79
CA ALA A 64 0.64 -2.67 -19.88
C ALA A 64 1.19 -4.07 -19.56
N ILE A 65 1.41 -4.41 -18.29
CA ILE A 65 1.85 -5.76 -17.89
C ILE A 65 0.72 -6.76 -18.16
N LEU A 66 -0.51 -6.40 -17.77
CA LEU A 66 -1.69 -7.20 -18.04
C LEU A 66 -1.99 -7.28 -19.54
N TYR A 67 -1.99 -6.14 -20.24
CA TYR A 67 -2.27 -6.09 -21.68
C TYR A 67 -1.37 -7.03 -22.48
N LYS A 68 -0.04 -6.97 -22.26
CA LYS A 68 0.92 -7.87 -22.94
C LYS A 68 0.63 -9.35 -22.67
N LYS A 69 0.15 -9.71 -21.48
CA LYS A 69 -0.25 -11.08 -21.15
C LYS A 69 -1.50 -11.47 -21.94
N LEU A 70 -2.55 -10.64 -21.89
CA LEU A 70 -3.83 -10.90 -22.57
C LEU A 70 -3.65 -10.98 -24.09
N SER A 71 -2.98 -10.02 -24.72
CA SER A 71 -2.77 -10.00 -26.17
C SER A 71 -2.00 -11.23 -26.66
N ARG A 72 -1.01 -11.72 -25.90
CA ARG A 72 -0.30 -12.95 -26.26
C ARG A 72 -1.20 -14.18 -26.13
N THR A 73 -2.00 -14.25 -25.08
CA THR A 73 -2.92 -15.38 -24.88
C THR A 73 -3.97 -15.47 -25.99
N VAL A 74 -4.50 -14.34 -26.47
CA VAL A 74 -5.42 -14.32 -27.63
C VAL A 74 -4.75 -14.82 -28.91
N ILE A 75 -3.46 -14.51 -29.12
CA ILE A 75 -2.71 -14.97 -30.29
C ILE A 75 -2.37 -16.47 -30.20
N GLU A 76 -2.04 -16.96 -29.00
CA GLU A 76 -1.50 -18.30 -28.79
C GLU A 76 -2.57 -19.36 -28.45
N ASN A 77 -3.67 -18.99 -27.81
CA ASN A 77 -4.67 -19.92 -27.26
C ASN A 77 -6.12 -19.42 -27.50
N ASP A 78 -6.80 -20.04 -28.46
CA ASP A 78 -8.18 -19.74 -28.88
C ASP A 78 -9.28 -20.23 -27.90
N ARG A 79 -8.90 -20.60 -26.66
CA ARG A 79 -9.80 -21.27 -25.69
C ARG A 79 -10.42 -20.35 -24.65
N VAL A 80 -9.86 -19.17 -24.42
CA VAL A 80 -10.37 -18.22 -23.41
C VAL A 80 -10.48 -16.84 -24.04
N ASP A 81 -11.72 -16.37 -24.20
CA ASP A 81 -12.01 -15.07 -24.78
C ASP A 81 -11.87 -13.96 -23.74
N TYR A 82 -10.81 -13.14 -23.88
CA TYR A 82 -10.59 -11.93 -23.09
C TYR A 82 -10.96 -10.65 -23.84
N SER A 83 -11.74 -10.74 -24.92
CA SER A 83 -12.10 -9.59 -25.76
C SER A 83 -12.77 -8.46 -24.97
N HIS A 84 -13.63 -8.81 -24.01
CA HIS A 84 -14.25 -7.83 -23.11
C HIS A 84 -13.23 -7.05 -22.28
N LEU A 85 -12.20 -7.73 -21.73
CA LEU A 85 -11.14 -7.07 -20.97
C LEU A 85 -10.25 -6.21 -21.86
N LEU A 86 -9.96 -6.67 -23.08
CA LEU A 86 -9.20 -5.89 -24.06
C LEU A 86 -9.95 -4.62 -24.49
N ALA A 87 -11.28 -4.67 -24.55
CA ALA A 87 -12.12 -3.50 -24.85
C ALA A 87 -12.09 -2.42 -23.76
N ALA A 88 -11.72 -2.77 -22.52
CA ALA A 88 -11.55 -1.80 -21.43
C ALA A 88 -10.27 -0.94 -21.56
N PHE A 89 -9.33 -1.35 -22.43
CA PHE A 89 -8.14 -0.57 -22.74
C PHE A 89 -8.44 0.47 -23.84
N PRO A 90 -7.71 1.60 -23.89
CA PRO A 90 -7.78 2.53 -25.00
C PRO A 90 -7.54 1.84 -26.36
N LYS A 91 -8.21 2.26 -27.43
CA LYS A 91 -8.14 1.61 -28.76
C LYS A 91 -6.72 1.44 -29.33
N ASN A 92 -5.82 2.37 -29.00
CA ASN A 92 -4.42 2.36 -29.46
C ASN A 92 -3.45 1.90 -28.35
N TYR A 93 -3.95 1.20 -27.34
CA TYR A 93 -3.13 0.74 -26.23
C TYR A 93 -2.14 -0.33 -26.70
N GLY A 94 -0.88 -0.20 -26.30
CA GLY A 94 0.21 -1.07 -26.77
C GLY A 94 0.83 -0.69 -28.12
N SER A 95 0.22 0.21 -28.91
CA SER A 95 0.86 0.79 -30.10
C SER A 95 1.99 1.76 -29.73
N ARG A 96 1.88 2.40 -28.57
CA ARG A 96 2.92 3.21 -27.95
C ARG A 96 3.62 2.45 -26.81
N PRO A 97 4.87 2.79 -26.46
CA PRO A 97 5.48 2.34 -25.22
C PRO A 97 4.58 2.63 -24.00
N ALA A 98 4.73 1.82 -22.96
CA ALA A 98 4.04 2.02 -21.69
C ALA A 98 4.35 3.43 -21.16
N ALA A 99 3.33 4.25 -20.89
CA ALA A 99 3.53 5.60 -20.40
C ALA A 99 3.45 5.64 -18.88
N LEU A 100 4.21 6.57 -18.29
CA LEU A 100 4.19 6.85 -16.85
C LEU A 100 2.79 7.13 -16.32
N ALA A 101 2.03 7.96 -17.05
CA ALA A 101 0.65 8.34 -16.70
C ALA A 101 -0.34 7.17 -16.69
N ASP A 102 0.02 6.00 -17.25
CA ASP A 102 -0.84 4.82 -17.21
C ASP A 102 -0.80 4.13 -15.83
N SER A 103 0.12 4.49 -14.91
CA SER A 103 0.22 3.93 -13.55
C SER A 103 0.49 5.00 -12.48
N GLY A 104 -0.37 5.03 -11.45
CA GLY A 104 -0.19 5.91 -10.29
C GLY A 104 1.13 5.63 -9.55
N LYS A 105 1.44 4.35 -9.30
CA LYS A 105 2.68 3.95 -8.63
C LYS A 105 3.95 4.39 -9.37
N LEU A 106 3.96 4.30 -10.71
CA LEU A 106 5.12 4.75 -11.49
C LEU A 106 5.29 6.27 -11.43
N SER A 107 4.18 7.01 -11.38
CA SER A 107 4.22 8.47 -11.27
C SER A 107 4.87 8.88 -9.94
N VAL A 108 4.39 8.32 -8.83
CA VAL A 108 4.99 8.52 -7.50
C VAL A 108 6.45 8.05 -7.46
N PHE A 109 6.76 6.89 -8.06
CA PHE A 109 8.12 6.37 -8.11
C PHE A 109 9.12 7.33 -8.77
N VAL A 110 8.74 8.00 -9.87
CA VAL A 110 9.61 8.95 -10.58
C VAL A 110 9.96 10.14 -9.68
N GLU A 111 8.96 10.69 -9.00
CA GLU A 111 9.14 11.82 -8.07
C GLU A 111 10.00 11.41 -6.86
N MET A 112 9.81 10.20 -6.33
CA MET A 112 10.67 9.66 -5.28
C MET A 112 12.12 9.52 -5.74
N MET A 113 12.37 9.00 -6.94
CA MET A 113 13.75 8.89 -7.47
C MET A 113 14.40 10.26 -7.66
N ALA A 114 13.65 11.26 -8.12
CA ALA A 114 14.15 12.63 -8.24
C ALA A 114 14.54 13.20 -6.87
N SER A 115 13.68 13.01 -5.86
CA SER A 115 13.95 13.43 -4.48
C SER A 115 15.17 12.71 -3.88
N PHE A 116 15.29 11.39 -4.05
CA PHE A 116 16.43 10.64 -3.53
C PHE A 116 17.75 11.06 -4.17
N ARG A 117 17.72 11.34 -5.48
CA ARG A 117 18.88 11.88 -6.19
C ARG A 117 19.30 13.24 -5.63
N GLN A 118 18.35 14.13 -5.36
CA GLN A 118 18.61 15.44 -4.75
C GLN A 118 19.25 15.32 -3.36
N HIS A 119 18.84 14.32 -2.58
CA HIS A 119 19.36 14.07 -1.24
C HIS A 119 20.63 13.20 -1.19
N GLY A 120 21.17 12.79 -2.34
CA GLY A 120 22.39 11.98 -2.38
C GLY A 120 22.19 10.54 -1.87
N GLU A 121 21.06 9.92 -2.18
CA GLU A 121 20.66 8.63 -1.60
C GLU A 121 20.41 7.54 -2.64
N CYS A 122 21.01 6.38 -2.42
CA CYS A 122 20.73 5.18 -3.20
C CYS A 122 19.43 4.52 -2.73
N ALA A 123 18.72 3.88 -3.67
CA ALA A 123 17.46 3.20 -3.39
C ALA A 123 17.50 1.72 -3.74
N VAL A 124 16.84 0.90 -2.92
CA VAL A 124 16.50 -0.49 -3.23
C VAL A 124 15.01 -0.56 -3.58
N VAL A 125 14.67 -1.15 -4.72
CA VAL A 125 13.28 -1.35 -5.13
C VAL A 125 12.99 -2.84 -5.16
N VAL A 126 11.94 -3.23 -4.45
CA VAL A 126 11.52 -4.62 -4.30
C VAL A 126 10.17 -4.83 -4.97
N SER A 127 10.06 -5.91 -5.74
CA SER A 127 8.80 -6.33 -6.36
C SER A 127 8.71 -7.86 -6.39
N ASN A 128 7.50 -8.39 -6.27
CA ASN A 128 7.22 -9.82 -6.43
C ASN A 128 7.21 -10.23 -7.91
N TYR A 129 7.09 -9.29 -8.83
CA TYR A 129 6.90 -9.53 -10.26
C TYR A 129 8.12 -9.09 -11.07
N THR A 130 8.80 -10.05 -11.71
CA THR A 130 9.95 -9.74 -12.59
C THR A 130 9.57 -8.85 -13.77
N LYS A 131 8.33 -8.90 -14.25
CA LYS A 131 7.82 -8.01 -15.31
C LYS A 131 7.64 -6.56 -14.85
N THR A 132 7.34 -6.35 -13.58
CA THR A 132 7.39 -5.02 -12.96
C THR A 132 8.83 -4.54 -12.87
N LEU A 133 9.76 -5.40 -12.45
CA LEU A 133 11.20 -5.05 -12.45
C LEU A 133 11.75 -4.75 -13.84
N ASP A 134 11.33 -5.48 -14.89
CA ASP A 134 11.69 -5.19 -16.28
C ASP A 134 11.25 -3.75 -16.67
N MET A 135 10.04 -3.36 -16.27
CA MET A 135 9.49 -2.04 -16.54
C MET A 135 10.20 -0.93 -15.75
N ILE A 136 10.42 -1.13 -14.46
CA ILE A 136 11.15 -0.19 -13.61
C ILE A 136 12.58 -0.02 -14.10
N ALA A 137 13.26 -1.10 -14.51
CA ALA A 137 14.60 -1.01 -15.08
C ALA A 137 14.63 -0.12 -16.33
N SER A 138 13.71 -0.34 -17.27
CA SER A 138 13.58 0.49 -18.48
C SER A 138 13.31 1.96 -18.15
N LEU A 139 12.48 2.21 -17.14
CA LEU A 139 12.17 3.56 -16.68
C LEU A 139 13.41 4.23 -16.08
N CYS A 140 14.08 3.57 -15.15
CA CYS A 140 15.32 4.06 -14.54
C CYS A 140 16.37 4.40 -15.60
N SER A 141 16.56 3.54 -16.62
CA SER A 141 17.47 3.84 -17.73
C SER A 141 17.07 5.09 -18.51
N SER A 142 15.77 5.33 -18.72
CA SER A 142 15.29 6.56 -19.39
C SER A 142 15.49 7.83 -18.54
N LEU A 143 15.59 7.68 -17.22
CA LEU A 143 15.87 8.75 -16.26
C LEU A 143 17.38 8.97 -16.04
N GLY A 144 18.24 8.21 -16.73
CA GLY A 144 19.69 8.25 -16.55
C GLY A 144 20.18 7.61 -15.25
N LEU A 145 19.40 6.71 -14.65
CA LEU A 145 19.78 5.99 -13.43
C LEU A 145 20.51 4.69 -13.75
N CYS A 146 21.49 4.35 -12.91
CA CYS A 146 22.29 3.14 -12.99
C CYS A 146 21.59 1.98 -12.26
N VAL A 147 21.13 0.98 -13.03
CA VAL A 147 20.36 -0.14 -12.50
C VAL A 147 21.24 -1.35 -12.25
N MET A 148 21.23 -1.85 -11.01
CA MET A 148 21.72 -3.18 -10.64
C MET A 148 20.51 -4.07 -10.32
N ARG A 149 20.48 -5.29 -10.83
CA ARG A 149 19.32 -6.18 -10.65
C ARG A 149 19.73 -7.56 -10.15
N LEU A 150 19.02 -8.03 -9.13
CA LEU A 150 19.15 -9.37 -8.59
C LEU A 150 17.78 -10.05 -8.57
N ASP A 151 17.63 -11.09 -9.39
CA ASP A 151 16.45 -11.94 -9.40
C ASP A 151 16.82 -13.43 -9.53
N GLY A 152 15.82 -14.28 -9.78
CA GLY A 152 16.01 -15.73 -9.87
C GLY A 152 16.89 -16.17 -11.05
N GLN A 153 17.03 -15.34 -12.09
CA GLN A 153 17.85 -15.61 -13.26
C GLN A 153 19.30 -15.15 -13.09
N THR A 154 19.60 -14.34 -12.07
CA THR A 154 20.97 -13.90 -11.77
C THR A 154 21.81 -15.09 -11.29
N PRO A 155 22.93 -15.43 -11.98
CA PRO A 155 23.83 -16.50 -11.58
C PRO A 155 24.37 -16.28 -10.16
N ILE A 156 24.47 -17.35 -9.37
CA ILE A 156 24.89 -17.28 -7.96
C ILE A 156 26.28 -16.64 -7.81
N THR A 157 27.19 -16.93 -8.74
CA THR A 157 28.56 -16.39 -8.79
C THR A 157 28.59 -14.86 -8.84
N ASP A 158 27.59 -14.25 -9.47
CA ASP A 158 27.59 -12.82 -9.77
C ASP A 158 26.87 -12.01 -8.68
N ARG A 159 26.02 -12.69 -7.88
CA ARG A 159 25.20 -12.03 -6.84
C ARG A 159 26.04 -11.26 -5.84
N GLN A 160 27.12 -11.86 -5.34
CA GLN A 160 27.97 -11.20 -4.35
C GLN A 160 28.72 -10.02 -4.95
N ALA A 161 29.15 -10.12 -6.22
CA ALA A 161 29.80 -9.01 -6.91
C ALA A 161 28.87 -7.80 -7.07
N LEU A 162 27.60 -8.03 -7.44
CA LEU A 162 26.58 -6.98 -7.53
C LEU A 162 26.34 -6.30 -6.17
N VAL A 163 26.21 -7.08 -5.10
CA VAL A 163 26.01 -6.56 -3.74
C VAL A 163 27.21 -5.75 -3.27
N THR A 164 28.42 -6.26 -3.47
CA THR A 164 29.65 -5.55 -3.11
C THR A 164 29.76 -4.23 -3.86
N LYS A 165 29.51 -4.26 -5.18
CA LYS A 165 29.52 -3.07 -6.03
C LYS A 165 28.53 -2.01 -5.53
N PHE A 166 27.29 -2.40 -5.25
CA PHE A 166 26.26 -1.49 -4.74
C PHE A 166 26.64 -0.87 -3.39
N ASN A 167 27.24 -1.65 -2.49
CA ASN A 167 27.63 -1.15 -1.17
C ASN A 167 28.86 -0.23 -1.21
N SER A 168 29.77 -0.42 -2.17
CA SER A 168 30.96 0.42 -2.36
C SER A 168 30.68 1.71 -3.14
N GLU A 169 29.87 1.63 -4.20
CA GLU A 169 29.53 2.73 -5.09
C GLU A 169 28.24 3.41 -4.62
N ARG A 170 28.35 4.26 -3.58
CA ARG A 170 27.22 5.03 -3.03
C ARG A 170 26.88 6.25 -3.90
N ASP A 171 26.55 5.99 -5.16
CA ASP A 171 26.13 7.00 -6.13
C ASP A 171 24.60 7.20 -6.04
N PRO A 172 24.09 8.44 -5.87
CA PRO A 172 22.65 8.72 -5.91
C PRO A 172 21.94 8.30 -7.20
N GLU A 173 22.68 8.06 -8.29
CA GLU A 173 22.11 7.51 -9.54
C GLU A 173 21.91 5.99 -9.48
N ASN A 174 22.46 5.29 -8.47
CA ASN A 174 22.36 3.85 -8.34
C ASN A 174 21.02 3.40 -7.74
N VAL A 175 20.32 2.52 -8.47
CA VAL A 175 19.10 1.85 -8.05
C VAL A 175 19.29 0.34 -8.08
N PHE A 176 19.03 -0.33 -6.95
CA PHE A 176 19.11 -1.79 -6.85
C PHE A 176 17.72 -2.42 -6.91
N LEU A 177 17.46 -3.19 -7.97
CA LEU A 177 16.21 -3.91 -8.19
C LEU A 177 16.33 -5.33 -7.63
N LEU A 178 15.45 -5.67 -6.70
CA LEU A 178 15.43 -6.97 -6.03
C LEU A 178 14.07 -7.65 -6.23
N SER A 179 14.06 -8.92 -6.66
CA SER A 179 12.85 -9.72 -6.55
C SER A 179 12.70 -10.28 -5.13
N THR A 180 11.50 -10.23 -4.57
CA THR A 180 11.23 -10.70 -3.19
C THR A 180 11.70 -12.14 -2.97
N ARG A 181 11.54 -13.01 -3.98
CA ARG A 181 11.96 -14.42 -3.92
C ARG A 181 13.48 -14.62 -4.00
N ALA A 182 14.21 -13.75 -4.68
CA ALA A 182 15.68 -13.82 -4.71
C ALA A 182 16.32 -13.27 -3.42
N GLY A 183 15.53 -12.57 -2.59
CA GLY A 183 15.92 -12.05 -1.29
C GLY A 183 16.08 -13.09 -0.16
N GLY A 184 15.79 -14.36 -0.40
CA GLY A 184 15.90 -15.43 0.61
C GLY A 184 17.33 -15.75 1.08
N VAL A 185 18.36 -15.21 0.40
CA VAL A 185 19.78 -15.58 0.59
C VAL A 185 20.47 -14.83 1.73
N GLY A 186 19.77 -13.93 2.46
CA GLY A 186 20.45 -13.21 3.55
C GLY A 186 21.26 -12.00 3.09
N LEU A 187 20.94 -11.40 1.94
CA LEU A 187 21.71 -10.29 1.34
C LEU A 187 21.83 -9.07 2.28
N ASN A 188 22.94 -8.34 2.15
CA ASN A 188 23.26 -7.14 2.89
C ASN A 188 23.37 -5.93 1.93
N LEU A 189 22.39 -5.03 1.94
CA LEU A 189 22.27 -3.88 1.02
C LEU A 189 22.38 -2.53 1.77
N ILE A 190 23.28 -2.45 2.76
CA ILE A 190 23.54 -1.24 3.57
C ILE A 190 24.06 -0.03 2.77
N GLY A 191 24.38 -0.18 1.48
CA GLY A 191 24.67 0.93 0.57
C GLY A 191 23.47 1.88 0.39
N ALA A 192 22.25 1.40 0.60
CA ALA A 192 21.04 2.20 0.54
C ALA A 192 20.50 2.58 1.92
N SER A 193 19.94 3.79 2.02
CA SER A 193 19.09 4.24 3.13
C SER A 193 17.59 4.21 2.77
N ARG A 194 17.25 4.12 1.48
CA ARG A 194 15.87 4.13 0.99
C ARG A 194 15.48 2.78 0.42
N LEU A 195 14.31 2.26 0.80
CA LEU A 195 13.73 1.04 0.23
C LEU A 195 12.29 1.28 -0.20
N ILE A 196 11.95 0.85 -1.42
CA ILE A 196 10.59 0.91 -1.96
C ILE A 196 10.07 -0.51 -2.13
N LEU A 197 9.00 -0.86 -1.40
CA LEU A 197 8.16 -2.01 -1.68
C LEU A 197 7.15 -1.59 -2.74
N PHE A 198 7.41 -1.94 -4.00
CA PHE A 198 6.56 -1.55 -5.12
C PHE A 198 5.23 -2.31 -5.14
N ASP A 199 5.26 -3.57 -4.71
CA ASP A 199 4.07 -4.38 -4.48
C ASP A 199 4.24 -5.27 -3.26
N SER A 200 3.14 -5.45 -2.52
CA SER A 200 3.10 -6.21 -1.27
C SER A 200 2.75 -7.66 -1.54
N ASP A 201 3.36 -8.60 -0.79
CA ASP A 201 2.98 -10.01 -0.82
C ASP A 201 1.81 -10.32 0.12
N TRP A 202 1.07 -11.41 -0.09
CA TRP A 202 0.05 -11.84 0.88
C TRP A 202 0.66 -12.25 2.23
N ASN A 203 1.93 -12.68 2.23
CA ASN A 203 2.67 -13.03 3.43
C ASN A 203 3.53 -11.85 3.92
N PRO A 204 3.15 -11.16 5.02
CA PRO A 204 3.91 -10.01 5.54
C PRO A 204 5.35 -10.36 5.96
N ALA A 205 5.64 -11.64 6.23
CA ALA A 205 6.99 -12.08 6.56
C ALA A 205 7.99 -11.89 5.41
N LEU A 206 7.52 -11.97 4.15
CA LEU A 206 8.38 -11.75 2.98
C LEU A 206 8.76 -10.27 2.85
N ASP A 207 7.82 -9.37 3.10
CA ASP A 207 8.08 -7.93 3.10
C ASP A 207 9.02 -7.55 4.26
N LEU A 208 8.80 -8.10 5.46
CA LEU A 208 9.71 -7.93 6.61
C LEU A 208 11.13 -8.40 6.29
N GLN A 209 11.27 -9.52 5.59
CA GLN A 209 12.57 -10.02 5.15
C GLN A 209 13.25 -9.08 4.14
N ALA A 210 12.47 -8.46 3.25
CA ALA A 210 12.98 -7.49 2.30
C ALA A 210 13.44 -6.19 3.00
N MET A 211 12.67 -5.70 3.97
CA MET A 211 13.03 -4.52 4.77
C MET A 211 14.33 -4.73 5.57
N ALA A 212 14.54 -5.93 6.11
CA ALA A 212 15.75 -6.32 6.83
C ALA A 212 17.03 -6.40 5.95
N ARG A 213 16.95 -6.07 4.65
CA ARG A 213 18.10 -6.03 3.73
C ARG A 213 18.88 -4.72 3.82
N ILE A 214 18.20 -3.61 4.12
CA ILE A 214 18.83 -2.29 4.28
C ILE A 214 18.98 -1.91 5.76
N TRP A 215 18.08 -2.39 6.62
CA TRP A 215 18.11 -2.15 8.06
C TRP A 215 18.74 -3.35 8.77
N ARG A 216 20.08 -3.36 8.72
CA ARG A 216 20.92 -4.44 9.24
C ARG A 216 22.22 -3.86 9.78
N ASP A 217 22.96 -4.68 10.53
CA ASP A 217 24.28 -4.33 11.04
C ASP A 217 25.22 -3.81 9.93
N GLY A 218 25.95 -2.75 10.24
CA GLY A 218 26.71 -1.94 9.29
C GLY A 218 25.95 -0.77 8.66
N GLN A 219 24.63 -0.65 8.88
CA GLN A 219 23.88 0.55 8.51
C GLN A 219 24.26 1.72 9.41
N THR A 220 24.50 2.88 8.81
CA THR A 220 24.94 4.11 9.50
C THR A 220 23.96 5.27 9.33
N ARG A 221 23.04 5.16 8.36
CA ARG A 221 22.06 6.19 8.04
C ARG A 221 20.67 5.77 8.53
N ALA A 222 19.83 6.75 8.83
CA ALA A 222 18.41 6.47 9.05
C ALA A 222 17.82 5.80 7.80
N CYS A 223 17.09 4.71 8.01
CA CYS A 223 16.44 3.97 6.93
C CYS A 223 15.02 4.45 6.75
N HIS A 224 14.59 4.60 5.50
CA HIS A 224 13.21 4.94 5.17
C HIS A 224 12.66 3.92 4.17
N ILE A 225 11.55 3.31 4.56
CA ILE A 225 10.90 2.25 3.81
C ILE A 225 9.54 2.76 3.34
N TYR A 226 9.29 2.68 2.03
CA TYR A 226 8.06 3.15 1.41
C TYR A 226 7.31 1.97 0.81
N ARG A 227 6.05 1.80 1.17
CA ARG A 227 5.16 0.81 0.60
C ARG A 227 4.18 1.51 -0.34
N LEU A 228 4.27 1.20 -1.64
CA LEU A 228 3.35 1.75 -2.63
C LEU A 228 2.10 0.88 -2.73
N ILE A 229 0.94 1.50 -2.56
CA ILE A 229 -0.37 0.84 -2.59
C ILE A 229 -1.24 1.60 -3.60
N THR A 230 -1.77 0.92 -4.61
CA THR A 230 -2.77 1.57 -5.49
C THR A 230 -4.11 1.63 -4.77
N ALA A 231 -4.58 2.85 -4.50
CA ALA A 231 -5.76 3.10 -3.68
C ALA A 231 -7.06 2.58 -4.34
N GLY A 232 -7.99 2.08 -3.52
CA GLY A 232 -9.27 1.50 -3.97
C GLY A 232 -9.14 0.21 -4.77
N THR A 233 -7.97 -0.47 -4.73
CA THR A 233 -7.70 -1.69 -5.50
C THR A 233 -7.31 -2.86 -4.60
N ILE A 234 -7.03 -4.01 -5.23
CA ILE A 234 -6.54 -5.22 -4.54
C ILE A 234 -5.31 -4.99 -3.67
N ASP A 235 -4.49 -3.97 -3.93
CA ASP A 235 -3.34 -3.66 -3.08
C ASP A 235 -3.76 -3.26 -1.66
N GLU A 236 -4.84 -2.49 -1.50
CA GLU A 236 -5.39 -2.13 -0.19
C GLU A 236 -5.93 -3.35 0.54
N LYS A 237 -6.63 -4.24 -0.18
CA LYS A 237 -7.14 -5.50 0.37
C LYS A 237 -6.02 -6.40 0.88
N ILE A 238 -4.91 -6.47 0.14
CA ILE A 238 -3.70 -7.19 0.58
C ILE A 238 -3.14 -6.54 1.85
N LEU A 239 -3.04 -5.20 1.90
CA LEU A 239 -2.58 -4.48 3.07
C LEU A 239 -3.45 -4.77 4.30
N HIS A 240 -4.78 -4.62 4.21
CA HIS A 240 -5.71 -4.89 5.31
C HIS A 240 -5.54 -6.31 5.86
N ARG A 241 -5.36 -7.29 4.97
CA ARG A 241 -5.12 -8.68 5.35
C ARG A 241 -3.76 -8.90 6.02
N GLN A 242 -2.70 -8.25 5.54
CA GLN A 242 -1.39 -8.28 6.22
C GLN A 242 -1.51 -7.74 7.64
N VAL A 243 -2.24 -6.64 7.83
CA VAL A 243 -2.47 -6.03 9.14
C VAL A 243 -3.30 -6.97 10.01
N LYS A 244 -4.43 -7.49 9.52
CA LYS A 244 -5.27 -8.45 10.25
C LYS A 244 -4.46 -9.67 10.69
N LYS A 245 -3.66 -10.25 9.79
CA LYS A 245 -2.82 -11.42 10.09
C LYS A 245 -1.72 -11.12 11.10
N THR A 246 -1.06 -9.97 10.98
CA THR A 246 -0.01 -9.57 11.93
C THR A 246 -0.59 -9.26 13.30
N GLY A 247 -1.70 -8.52 13.36
CA GLY A 247 -2.41 -8.21 14.61
C GLY A 247 -2.92 -9.47 15.32
N LEU A 248 -3.55 -10.39 14.60
CA LEU A 248 -3.96 -11.68 15.15
C LEU A 248 -2.77 -12.50 15.63
N THR A 249 -1.66 -12.52 14.90
CA THR A 249 -0.45 -13.23 15.34
C THR A 249 0.08 -12.66 16.65
N SER A 250 0.10 -11.33 16.79
CA SER A 250 0.49 -10.66 18.05
C SER A 250 -0.42 -11.04 19.21
N ILE A 251 -1.73 -11.17 18.98
CA ILE A 251 -2.72 -11.56 20.00
C ILE A 251 -2.65 -13.07 20.33
N ILE A 252 -2.50 -13.95 19.33
CA ILE A 252 -2.35 -15.40 19.53
C ILE A 252 -1.03 -15.73 20.25
N ASN A 253 0.02 -14.94 20.05
CA ASN A 253 1.24 -15.09 20.87
C ASN A 253 0.99 -14.78 22.37
N LEU A 254 -0.10 -14.07 22.69
CA LEU A 254 -0.53 -13.82 24.07
C LEU A 254 -1.54 -14.88 24.58
N ASN A 255 -2.27 -15.55 23.68
CA ASN A 255 -3.25 -16.58 23.98
C ASN A 255 -3.07 -17.82 23.09
N ASP A 256 -2.65 -18.94 23.69
CA ASP A 256 -2.35 -20.22 23.04
C ASP A 256 -3.61 -20.95 22.51
N GLN A 257 -4.27 -20.37 21.50
CA GLN A 257 -5.39 -20.96 20.77
C GLN A 257 -5.18 -20.79 19.27
N SER A 258 -5.07 -21.91 18.57
CA SER A 258 -4.78 -21.97 17.13
C SER A 258 -6.07 -21.87 16.29
N SER A 259 -6.44 -20.66 15.88
CA SER A 259 -7.49 -20.49 14.88
C SER A 259 -6.93 -20.73 13.47
N LYS A 260 -7.39 -21.80 12.81
CA LYS A 260 -7.06 -22.09 11.41
C LYS A 260 -7.55 -20.95 10.50
N SER A 261 -6.64 -20.45 9.67
CA SER A 261 -6.91 -19.46 8.61
C SER A 261 -7.66 -20.13 7.46
N THR A 262 -8.98 -20.12 7.52
CA THR A 262 -9.84 -20.47 6.37
C THR A 262 -10.42 -19.18 5.85
N PHE A 263 -10.42 -19.00 4.53
CA PHE A 263 -11.14 -17.90 3.88
C PHE A 263 -12.60 -17.95 4.30
N LEU A 264 -13.16 -16.83 4.74
CA LEU A 264 -14.61 -16.64 4.76
C LEU A 264 -15.01 -16.19 3.35
N ASP A 265 -16.14 -16.69 2.84
CA ASP A 265 -16.60 -16.39 1.47
C ASP A 265 -16.79 -14.87 1.25
N GLU A 266 -17.27 -14.15 2.27
CA GLU A 266 -17.36 -12.69 2.30
C GLU A 266 -16.00 -12.00 2.08
N GLU A 267 -14.92 -12.53 2.66
CA GLU A 267 -13.59 -11.95 2.47
C GLU A 267 -13.07 -12.16 1.03
N LEU A 268 -13.51 -13.23 0.35
CA LEU A 268 -13.18 -13.45 -1.05
C LEU A 268 -13.95 -12.48 -1.95
N GLU A 269 -15.22 -12.22 -1.66
CA GLU A 269 -16.03 -11.23 -2.38
C GLU A 269 -15.45 -9.82 -2.24
N ASP A 270 -14.96 -9.47 -1.05
CA ASP A 270 -14.34 -8.17 -0.81
C ASP A 270 -13.08 -7.93 -1.67
N ILE A 271 -12.32 -8.99 -2.01
CA ILE A 271 -11.15 -8.87 -2.90
C ILE A 271 -11.55 -8.41 -4.32
N PHE A 272 -12.72 -8.83 -4.79
CA PHE A 272 -13.20 -8.55 -6.14
C PHE A 272 -14.08 -7.31 -6.21
N THR A 273 -14.19 -6.55 -5.11
CA THR A 273 -14.97 -5.31 -5.05
C THR A 273 -14.05 -4.10 -5.18
N MET A 274 -14.36 -3.20 -6.11
CA MET A 274 -13.70 -1.90 -6.24
C MET A 274 -14.61 -0.82 -5.65
N LYS A 275 -14.11 -0.06 -4.68
CA LYS A 275 -14.82 1.10 -4.11
C LYS A 275 -14.38 2.36 -4.84
N ASP A 276 -15.34 3.23 -5.18
CA ASP A 276 -15.05 4.56 -5.74
C ASP A 276 -14.69 5.51 -4.58
N THR A 277 -13.49 5.32 -4.03
CA THR A 277 -12.93 6.13 -2.96
C THR A 277 -11.50 6.54 -3.31
N GLN A 278 -11.05 7.62 -2.70
CA GLN A 278 -9.67 8.09 -2.79
C GLN A 278 -8.71 7.18 -2.01
N CYS A 279 -9.17 6.57 -0.92
CA CYS A 279 -8.40 5.62 -0.11
C CYS A 279 -9.35 4.83 0.80
N GLU A 280 -9.48 3.53 0.58
CA GLU A 280 -10.38 2.71 1.38
C GLU A 280 -9.91 2.57 2.83
N THR A 281 -8.59 2.51 3.03
CA THR A 281 -7.97 2.46 4.35
C THR A 281 -8.29 3.72 5.14
N HIS A 282 -8.30 4.88 4.50
CA HIS A 282 -8.65 6.15 5.14
C HIS A 282 -10.11 6.15 5.60
N ASP A 283 -11.02 5.70 4.73
CA ASP A 283 -12.45 5.61 5.05
C ASP A 283 -12.72 4.65 6.21
N LEU A 284 -12.05 3.49 6.22
CA LEU A 284 -12.16 2.52 7.31
C LEU A 284 -11.67 3.12 8.63
N LEU A 285 -10.60 3.91 8.60
CA LEU A 285 -10.06 4.56 9.79
C LEU A 285 -10.95 5.70 10.33
N GLY A 286 -11.93 6.18 9.56
CA GLY A 286 -12.76 7.33 9.93
C GLY A 286 -11.95 8.61 10.13
N CYS A 287 -10.86 8.76 9.39
CA CYS A 287 -9.94 9.88 9.52
C CYS A 287 -10.57 11.18 9.01
N GLN A 288 -10.29 12.30 9.70
CA GLN A 288 -10.89 13.62 9.44
C GLN A 288 -9.97 14.55 8.63
N CYS A 289 -8.91 14.03 8.01
CA CYS A 289 -7.93 14.86 7.31
C CYS A 289 -8.35 15.24 5.87
N ASP A 290 -9.58 14.93 5.45
CA ASP A 290 -10.09 15.10 4.08
C ASP A 290 -9.15 14.54 3.00
N GLY A 291 -8.38 13.49 3.33
CA GLY A 291 -7.37 12.90 2.45
C GLY A 291 -6.07 13.69 2.33
N SER A 292 -5.97 14.90 2.90
CA SER A 292 -4.76 15.75 2.84
C SER A 292 -3.59 15.22 3.65
N GLY A 293 -3.86 14.32 4.61
CA GLY A 293 -2.87 13.82 5.57
C GLY A 293 -2.55 14.81 6.69
N LEU A 294 -3.24 15.96 6.77
CA LEU A 294 -3.12 16.95 7.85
C LEU A 294 -4.39 16.91 8.70
N LEU A 295 -4.23 16.77 10.02
CA LEU A 295 -5.38 16.83 10.93
C LEU A 295 -5.85 18.29 11.07
N PRO A 296 -7.15 18.54 11.34
CA PRO A 296 -7.68 19.90 11.51
C PRO A 296 -6.90 20.74 12.53
N ALA A 297 -6.37 20.12 13.60
CA ALA A 297 -5.55 20.78 14.60
C ALA A 297 -4.19 21.30 14.09
N GLU A 298 -3.71 20.81 12.95
CA GLU A 298 -2.45 21.24 12.32
C GLU A 298 -2.64 22.46 11.39
N PHE A 299 -3.88 22.95 11.24
CA PHE A 299 -4.18 24.24 10.58
C PHE A 299 -4.09 25.44 11.53
N GLU A 300 -4.07 25.24 12.85
CA GLU A 300 -4.17 26.34 13.83
C GLU A 300 -2.83 26.92 14.30
N GLU A 301 -1.69 26.43 13.81
CA GLU A 301 -0.37 27.04 14.09
C GLU A 301 0.10 27.94 12.93
N GLU A 302 -0.48 29.13 12.82
CA GLU A 302 0.20 30.29 12.23
C GLU A 302 0.58 31.29 13.33
N PRO A 303 1.75 31.96 13.25
CA PRO A 303 2.29 32.75 14.36
C PRO A 303 1.47 34.02 14.60
N GLU A 304 1.23 34.32 15.88
CA GLU A 304 0.64 35.57 16.35
C GLU A 304 1.45 36.78 15.86
N GLU A 305 0.93 37.51 14.87
CA GLU A 305 1.34 38.90 14.62
C GLU A 305 0.52 39.83 15.53
N GLU A 306 1.18 40.40 16.53
CA GLU A 306 0.72 41.55 17.30
C GLU A 306 0.44 42.76 16.38
N ILE A 307 -0.81 43.24 16.29
CA ILE A 307 -1.13 44.68 16.28
C ILE A 307 -2.44 44.96 17.04
N SER A 308 -2.37 45.99 17.86
CA SER A 308 -3.29 46.56 18.85
C SER A 308 -4.61 47.16 18.34
N SER A 309 -5.61 47.09 19.24
CA SER A 309 -6.63 48.10 19.60
C SER A 309 -7.58 48.67 18.53
N GLU A 310 -8.89 48.38 18.63
CA GLU A 310 -9.88 49.27 19.29
C GLU A 310 -11.32 48.69 19.26
N ALA A 311 -11.90 48.62 20.46
CA ALA A 311 -13.29 48.79 20.91
C ALA A 311 -14.54 48.47 20.04
N SER A 312 -15.35 47.57 20.62
CA SER A 312 -16.78 47.73 20.94
C SER A 312 -17.85 47.62 19.84
N THR A 313 -18.66 46.55 19.87
CA THR A 313 -20.00 46.52 20.51
C THR A 313 -20.77 45.23 20.16
N VAL A 314 -21.27 44.55 21.20
CA VAL A 314 -22.42 43.60 21.20
C VAL A 314 -23.60 44.37 21.84
N PRO A 315 -24.88 43.92 21.94
CA PRO A 315 -25.59 42.71 21.46
C PRO A 315 -27.06 43.07 21.00
N PRO A 316 -28.16 42.27 21.11
CA PRO A 316 -28.33 40.84 21.44
C PRO A 316 -29.43 40.05 20.65
N THR A 317 -29.33 38.72 20.73
CA THR A 317 -30.37 37.67 20.94
C THR A 317 -31.75 37.72 20.24
N HIS A 318 -32.16 36.56 19.70
CA HIS A 318 -33.43 35.93 20.11
C HIS A 318 -33.44 34.41 19.91
N ASN A 319 -33.52 33.68 21.03
CA ASN A 319 -34.08 32.34 21.12
C ASN A 319 -35.58 32.40 20.79
N LYS A 320 -36.10 31.33 20.18
CA LYS A 320 -37.39 30.74 20.56
C LYS A 320 -37.44 29.27 20.12
N GLU A 321 -37.42 28.41 21.12
CA GLU A 321 -38.05 27.09 21.12
C GLU A 321 -39.56 27.26 20.90
N ASP A 322 -40.20 26.32 20.20
CA ASP A 322 -41.57 25.91 20.51
C ASP A 322 -41.77 24.46 20.04
N ASN A 323 -41.94 23.57 21.01
CA ASN A 323 -42.52 22.24 20.89
C ASN A 323 -44.03 22.38 20.65
N THR A 324 -44.60 21.53 19.78
CA THR A 324 -45.92 20.93 20.05
C THR A 324 -46.05 19.57 19.37
N SER A 325 -46.39 18.59 20.20
CA SER A 325 -46.93 17.26 19.95
C SER A 325 -48.28 17.31 19.20
N ASP A 326 -48.61 16.32 18.37
CA ASP A 326 -49.48 15.20 18.80
C ASP A 326 -49.77 14.15 17.69
N ASP A 327 -49.87 12.90 18.13
CA ASP A 327 -50.65 11.74 17.67
C ASP A 327 -50.61 11.16 16.24
N GLY A 328 -50.22 9.88 16.17
CA GLY A 328 -51.24 8.82 16.07
C GLY A 328 -51.22 7.83 14.89
N ALA A 329 -50.78 6.60 15.21
CA ALA A 329 -51.22 5.29 14.69
C ALA A 329 -50.63 4.70 13.37
N GLY A 330 -50.06 3.49 13.51
CA GLY A 330 -49.76 2.59 12.39
C GLY A 330 -48.93 1.36 12.77
N GLU A 331 -49.48 0.43 13.56
CA GLU A 331 -48.92 -0.93 13.72
C GLU A 331 -49.11 -1.75 12.43
N ARG A 332 -48.01 -2.21 11.80
CA ARG A 332 -47.91 -3.54 11.14
C ARG A 332 -46.49 -3.82 10.62
N SER A 333 -46.07 -5.06 10.83
CA SER A 333 -44.95 -5.78 10.19
C SER A 333 -43.53 -5.60 10.76
N ILE A 334 -43.34 -5.97 12.03
CA ILE A 334 -42.03 -6.39 12.56
C ILE A 334 -41.89 -7.88 12.26
N LYS A 335 -41.09 -8.25 11.25
CA LYS A 335 -40.48 -9.59 11.05
C LYS A 335 -39.60 -9.74 9.80
N GLN A 336 -39.29 -8.65 9.09
CA GLN A 336 -38.30 -8.65 7.99
C GLN A 336 -37.11 -7.70 8.21
N ASP A 337 -37.10 -6.93 9.30
CA ASP A 337 -36.01 -5.98 9.62
C ASP A 337 -34.96 -6.53 10.60
N GLU A 338 -35.17 -7.72 11.18
CA GLU A 338 -34.19 -8.32 12.12
C GLU A 338 -33.04 -9.07 11.41
N GLU A 339 -33.26 -9.63 10.21
CA GLU A 339 -32.16 -10.27 9.43
C GLU A 339 -31.26 -9.24 8.73
N LEU A 340 -31.81 -8.10 8.28
CA LEU A 340 -31.02 -7.00 7.69
C LEU A 340 -30.24 -6.20 8.75
N ALA A 341 -30.67 -6.22 10.01
CA ALA A 341 -29.99 -5.57 11.11
C ALA A 341 -28.77 -6.38 11.59
N ASP A 342 -28.85 -7.72 11.62
CA ASP A 342 -27.73 -8.59 12.00
C ASP A 342 -26.59 -8.52 10.96
N ASP A 343 -26.90 -8.54 9.65
CA ASP A 343 -25.89 -8.38 8.58
C ASP A 343 -25.20 -7.00 8.64
N ALA A 344 -25.95 -5.94 8.95
CA ALA A 344 -25.38 -4.59 9.11
C ALA A 344 -24.53 -4.45 10.39
N GLN A 345 -24.86 -5.19 11.45
CA GLN A 345 -24.09 -5.22 12.69
C GLN A 345 -22.78 -6.00 12.54
N ASP A 346 -22.78 -7.10 11.79
CA ASP A 346 -21.58 -7.87 11.46
C ASP A 346 -20.66 -7.09 10.51
N GLU A 347 -21.22 -6.38 9.52
CA GLU A 347 -20.42 -5.52 8.63
C GLU A 347 -19.77 -4.35 9.40
N ALA A 348 -20.51 -3.70 10.30
CA ALA A 348 -19.98 -2.64 11.16
C ALA A 348 -18.90 -3.17 12.13
N SER A 349 -19.08 -4.38 12.66
CA SER A 349 -18.12 -5.06 13.53
C SER A 349 -16.81 -5.38 12.80
N LEU A 350 -16.89 -5.92 11.58
CA LEU A 350 -15.73 -6.17 10.72
C LEU A 350 -15.00 -4.87 10.34
N ARG A 351 -15.75 -3.83 9.94
CA ARG A 351 -15.19 -2.50 9.65
C ARG A 351 -14.44 -1.93 10.85
N PHE A 352 -15.04 -1.99 12.04
CA PHE A 352 -14.42 -1.51 13.27
C PHE A 352 -13.17 -2.33 13.64
N GLN A 353 -13.20 -3.65 13.46
CA GLN A 353 -12.06 -4.51 13.77
C GLN A 353 -10.89 -4.29 12.82
N VAL A 354 -11.14 -4.12 11.51
CA VAL A 354 -10.10 -3.80 10.53
C VAL A 354 -9.54 -2.40 10.80
N ALA A 355 -10.39 -1.40 11.01
CA ALA A 355 -9.97 -0.04 11.35
C ALA A 355 -9.11 0.00 12.63
N PHE A 356 -9.54 -0.70 13.68
CA PHE A 356 -8.80 -0.80 14.93
C PHE A 356 -7.45 -1.50 14.75
N LEU A 357 -7.42 -2.62 14.03
CA LEU A 357 -6.18 -3.36 13.76
C LEU A 357 -5.23 -2.54 12.88
N VAL A 358 -5.73 -1.85 11.85
CA VAL A 358 -4.96 -0.95 11.01
C VAL A 358 -4.40 0.19 11.86
N ASN A 359 -5.23 0.91 12.61
CA ASN A 359 -4.78 2.02 13.43
C ASN A 359 -3.75 1.56 14.49
N SER A 360 -4.04 0.49 15.22
CA SER A 360 -3.15 -0.09 16.23
C SER A 360 -1.82 -0.55 15.63
N TYR A 361 -1.85 -1.19 14.46
CA TYR A 361 -0.65 -1.59 13.75
C TYR A 361 0.16 -0.38 13.28
N LEU A 362 -0.47 0.61 12.63
CA LEU A 362 0.19 1.83 12.15
C LEU A 362 0.81 2.62 13.32
N MET A 363 0.10 2.73 14.45
CA MET A 363 0.63 3.33 15.68
C MET A 363 1.79 2.53 16.27
N SER A 364 1.70 1.19 16.30
CA SER A 364 2.79 0.32 16.80
C SER A 364 4.07 0.41 15.95
N MET A 365 3.94 0.79 14.68
CA MET A 365 5.06 1.00 13.76
C MET A 365 5.59 2.43 13.74
N GLY A 366 5.02 3.34 14.54
CA GLY A 366 5.44 4.75 14.59
C GLY A 366 5.08 5.55 13.34
N LEU A 367 4.11 5.08 12.55
CA LEU A 367 3.67 5.69 11.28
C LEU A 367 2.74 6.90 11.48
N ILE A 368 2.22 7.07 12.70
CA ILE A 368 1.32 8.15 13.12
C ILE A 368 1.90 8.73 14.41
N ARG A 369 2.89 9.63 14.30
CA ARG A 369 3.34 10.51 15.39
C ARG A 369 3.88 11.82 14.83
N ASP A 370 3.36 12.92 15.37
CA ASP A 370 3.79 14.33 15.32
C ASP A 370 4.54 14.79 14.06
N VAL A 371 3.79 15.60 13.32
CA VAL A 371 4.03 16.06 11.96
C VAL A 371 4.96 17.29 11.95
N GLN A 372 5.82 17.35 10.91
CA GLN A 372 6.68 18.46 10.41
C GLN A 372 8.19 18.42 10.74
N PRO A 373 9.09 18.74 9.77
CA PRO A 373 9.00 19.90 8.86
C PRO A 373 9.12 19.57 7.36
N HIS A 374 8.39 20.34 6.53
CA HIS A 374 8.38 20.38 5.05
C HIS A 374 7.94 19.08 4.36
N LYS A 375 6.67 18.66 4.55
CA LYS A 375 5.51 18.88 3.63
C LYS A 375 5.89 18.63 2.15
N TRP A 376 5.01 18.03 1.33
CA TRP A 376 5.15 17.84 -0.14
C TRP A 376 5.59 16.46 -0.65
N MET A 377 4.81 15.43 -0.38
CA MET A 377 4.19 14.70 -1.48
C MET A 377 2.92 14.06 -0.94
N HIS A 378 1.89 14.91 -0.94
CA HIS A 378 0.47 14.68 -0.67
C HIS A 378 0.09 13.20 -0.51
N CYS A 379 -0.38 12.86 0.69
CA CYS A 379 -1.21 11.67 0.86
C CYS A 379 -2.34 11.77 -0.19
N ILE A 380 -2.42 10.76 -1.05
CA ILE A 380 -3.27 10.71 -2.25
C ILE A 380 -2.81 11.69 -3.35
N ILE A 381 -1.91 11.22 -4.23
CA ILE A 381 -1.74 11.76 -5.60
C ILE A 381 -2.52 10.89 -6.56
#